data_AF-A0A920ITE8-F1
#
_entry.id   AF-A0A920ITE8-F1
#
_cell.length_a   1.000
_cell.length_b   1.000
_cell.length_c   1.000
_cell.angle_alpha   90.00
_cell.angle_beta   90.00
_cell.angle_gamma   90.00
#
_symmetry.space_group_name_H-M   'P 1'
#
loop_
_entity.id
_entity.type
_entity.pdbx_description
1 polymer ?
#
loop_
_entity_poly.entity_id
_entity_poly.type
_entity_poly.pdbx_seq_one_letter_code
_entity_poly.pdbx_strand_id
1 'polypeptide(L)'
;MRRISGFRSKKQPAQFERVLLGITKAHYHKFIYFCCTLSQETTRVLTEASVTGKRDVLRGLKENVVVGRLIPAGTGMEYHDKMRSKRISSIDDSI
;
A
#
# COMPACT_ATOMS: atom_id res chain seq x y z
N MET A 1 29.94 5.60 8.16
CA MET A 1 29.30 6.88 8.55
C MET A 1 28.23 6.59 9.60
N ARG A 2 28.48 6.93 10.87
CA ARG A 2 27.51 6.78 11.99
C ARG A 2 26.64 8.02 12.08
N ARG A 3 25.32 7.90 12.27
CA ARG A 3 24.51 8.99 12.82
C ARG A 3 23.19 8.52 13.48
N ILE A 4 23.11 8.84 14.77
CA ILE A 4 21.96 9.26 15.62
C ILE A 4 20.78 8.31 15.91
N SER A 5 20.88 7.71 17.11
CA SER A 5 19.92 7.63 18.21
C SER A 5 18.48 8.14 18.01
N GLY A 6 17.52 7.21 18.15
CA GLY A 6 16.13 7.44 18.55
C GLY A 6 15.61 6.21 19.29
N PHE A 7 15.28 6.36 20.57
CA PHE A 7 14.93 5.26 21.49
C PHE A 7 13.48 4.81 21.27
N ARG A 8 13.23 3.57 20.78
CA ARG A 8 11.93 2.87 20.91
C ARG A 8 12.13 1.35 21.05
N SER A 9 12.02 0.86 22.29
CA SER A 9 12.07 -0.55 22.75
C SER A 9 13.38 -1.32 22.51
N LYS A 10 13.92 -1.94 23.58
CA LYS A 10 15.12 -2.80 23.58
C LYS A 10 14.95 -4.13 22.81
N LYS A 11 14.44 -4.10 21.58
CA LYS A 11 14.33 -5.27 20.70
C LYS A 11 15.49 -5.27 19.71
N GLN A 12 16.00 -6.45 19.37
CA GLN A 12 17.04 -6.56 18.33
C GLN A 12 16.48 -6.00 17.00
N PRO A 13 17.27 -5.21 16.24
CA PRO A 13 16.82 -4.68 14.96
C PRO A 13 16.58 -5.82 13.98
N ALA A 14 15.46 -5.76 13.24
CA ALA A 14 15.18 -6.73 12.20
C ALA A 14 16.28 -6.66 11.12
N GLN A 15 16.91 -7.79 10.83
CA GLN A 15 17.81 -7.91 9.68
C GLN A 15 16.97 -8.11 8.42
N PHE A 16 17.31 -7.40 7.36
CA PHE A 16 16.62 -7.49 6.07
C PHE A 16 17.66 -7.56 4.95
N GLU A 17 17.35 -8.35 3.93
CA GLU A 17 18.15 -8.46 2.71
C GLU A 17 17.32 -8.00 1.51
N ARG A 18 17.94 -7.33 0.55
CA ARG A 18 17.27 -6.94 -0.70
C ARG A 18 17.22 -8.15 -1.63
N VAL A 19 16.02 -8.67 -1.85
CA VAL A 19 15.78 -9.75 -2.81
C VAL A 19 15.44 -9.17 -4.17
N LEU A 20 16.16 -9.60 -5.22
CA LEU A 20 15.79 -9.26 -6.60
C LEU A 20 14.71 -10.23 -7.08
N LEU A 21 13.54 -9.70 -7.38
CA LEU A 21 12.40 -10.44 -7.91
C LEU A 21 12.18 -10.03 -9.37
N GLY A 22 11.96 -11.01 -10.26
CA GLY A 22 11.53 -10.71 -11.63
C GLY A 22 10.21 -9.94 -11.64
N ILE A 23 9.99 -9.14 -12.69
CA ILE A 23 8.84 -8.21 -12.80
C ILE A 23 7.49 -8.88 -12.54
N THR A 24 7.31 -10.12 -13.01
CA THR A 24 6.09 -10.90 -12.83
C THR A 24 5.85 -11.24 -11.36
N LYS A 25 6.87 -11.75 -10.67
CA LYS A 25 6.77 -12.12 -9.25
C LYS A 25 6.64 -10.89 -8.34
N ALA A 26 7.31 -9.80 -8.71
CA ALA A 26 7.19 -8.51 -8.03
C ALA A 26 5.78 -7.91 -8.18
N HIS A 27 5.08 -8.15 -9.30
CA HIS A 27 3.73 -7.65 -9.51
C HIS A 27 2.70 -8.34 -8.60
N TYR A 28 2.80 -9.66 -8.43
CA TYR A 28 1.90 -10.43 -7.57
C TYR A 28 2.10 -10.15 -6.08
N HIS A 29 3.34 -9.86 -5.66
CA HIS A 29 3.66 -9.63 -4.25
C HIS A 29 3.31 -8.21 -3.74
N LYS A 30 2.61 -7.40 -4.55
CA LYS A 30 2.17 -6.07 -4.12
C LYS A 30 1.09 -6.18 -3.05
N PHE A 31 1.17 -5.30 -2.06
CA PHE A 31 0.16 -5.16 -1.00
C PHE A 31 -1.21 -4.69 -1.51
N ILE A 32 -1.30 -4.24 -2.76
CA ILE A 32 -2.52 -3.76 -3.42
C ILE A 32 -3.16 -4.93 -4.13
N TYR A 33 -4.18 -5.49 -3.49
CA TYR A 33 -4.82 -6.70 -3.96
C TYR A 33 -5.68 -6.47 -5.19
N PHE A 34 -6.42 -5.36 -5.20
CA PHE A 34 -7.36 -5.05 -6.26
C PHE A 34 -6.65 -4.87 -7.62
N CYS A 35 -5.38 -4.46 -7.60
CA CYS A 35 -4.53 -4.39 -8.78
C CYS A 35 -4.08 -5.78 -9.29
N CYS A 36 -3.85 -6.72 -8.36
CA CYS A 36 -3.40 -8.08 -8.64
C CYS A 36 -4.53 -8.97 -9.18
N THR A 37 -5.78 -8.75 -8.77
CA THR A 37 -6.95 -9.49 -9.28
C THR A 37 -7.27 -9.21 -10.75
N LEU A 38 -6.60 -8.22 -11.35
CA LEU A 38 -6.71 -7.88 -12.76
C LEU A 38 -5.54 -8.44 -13.60
N SER A 39 -4.71 -9.31 -13.00
CA SER A 39 -3.67 -10.06 -13.70
C SER A 39 -4.20 -11.42 -14.15
N GLN A 40 -3.54 -12.09 -15.10
CA GLN A 40 -3.99 -13.37 -15.68
C GLN A 40 -4.29 -14.50 -14.65
N GLU A 41 -3.81 -14.38 -13.41
CA GLU A 41 -4.07 -15.32 -12.30
C GLU A 41 -5.13 -14.80 -11.30
N THR A 42 -6.27 -14.33 -11.80
CA THR A 42 -7.32 -13.65 -11.01
C THR A 42 -7.88 -14.49 -9.86
N THR A 43 -8.08 -15.80 -10.06
CA THR A 43 -8.72 -16.70 -9.08
C THR A 43 -7.83 -17.01 -7.87
N ARG A 44 -6.53 -17.25 -8.12
CA ARG A 44 -5.55 -17.51 -7.04
C ARG A 44 -5.41 -16.30 -6.15
N VAL A 45 -5.26 -15.12 -6.78
CA VAL A 45 -5.23 -13.85 -6.07
C VAL A 45 -6.53 -13.71 -5.28
N LEU A 46 -7.71 -13.79 -5.91
CA LEU A 46 -9.02 -13.64 -5.25
C LEU A 46 -9.24 -14.54 -4.00
N THR A 47 -8.63 -15.72 -4.00
CA THR A 47 -8.72 -16.67 -2.87
C THR A 47 -7.82 -16.24 -1.71
N GLU A 48 -6.57 -15.85 -1.99
CA GLU A 48 -5.59 -15.52 -0.96
C GLU A 48 -5.97 -14.30 -0.11
N ALA A 49 -6.51 -13.21 -0.70
CA ALA A 49 -6.93 -12.09 0.16
C ALA A 49 -8.30 -12.28 0.80
N SER A 50 -9.16 -13.15 0.27
CA SER A 50 -10.38 -13.55 0.99
C SER A 50 -10.01 -14.31 2.27
N VAL A 51 -9.05 -15.23 2.19
CA VAL A 51 -8.53 -15.98 3.35
C VAL A 51 -7.79 -15.05 4.33
N THR A 52 -7.00 -14.11 3.84
CA THR A 52 -6.21 -13.20 4.69
C THR A 52 -7.04 -12.01 5.19
N GLY A 53 -8.26 -11.79 4.67
CA GLY A 53 -9.10 -10.63 4.98
C GLY A 53 -8.46 -9.27 4.64
N LYS A 54 -7.58 -9.19 3.63
CA LYS A 54 -6.86 -7.94 3.32
C LYS A 54 -7.85 -6.89 2.83
N ARG A 55 -7.77 -5.69 3.39
CA ARG A 55 -8.53 -4.52 2.94
C ARG A 55 -7.64 -3.62 2.10
N ASP A 56 -8.14 -3.21 0.94
CA ASP A 56 -7.42 -2.28 0.08
C ASP A 56 -7.69 -0.83 0.46
N VAL A 57 -6.63 -0.01 0.43
CA VAL A 57 -6.67 1.41 0.84
C VAL A 57 -6.69 2.37 -0.34
N LEU A 58 -6.79 1.89 -1.59
CA LEU A 58 -6.98 2.69 -2.80
C LEU A 58 -5.93 3.81 -2.95
N ARG A 59 -4.65 3.49 -2.77
CA ARG A 59 -3.53 4.46 -2.81
C ARG A 59 -2.77 4.50 -4.13
N GLY A 60 -2.99 3.52 -4.99
CA GLY A 60 -2.30 3.29 -6.24
C GLY A 60 -3.14 3.67 -7.45
N LEU A 61 -2.49 3.70 -8.60
CA LEU A 61 -3.10 4.15 -9.84
C LEU A 61 -4.19 3.18 -10.34
N LYS A 62 -3.81 1.93 -10.61
CA LYS A 62 -4.68 0.93 -11.25
C LYS A 62 -5.94 0.62 -10.45
N GLU A 63 -5.83 0.60 -9.12
CA GLU A 63 -6.99 0.37 -8.26
C GLU A 63 -7.99 1.53 -8.28
N ASN A 64 -7.53 2.79 -8.29
CA ASN A 64 -8.42 3.94 -8.38
C ASN A 64 -9.10 4.03 -9.75
N VAL A 65 -8.39 3.68 -10.83
CA VAL A 65 -8.96 3.61 -12.19
C VAL A 65 -10.15 2.66 -12.22
N VAL A 66 -10.00 1.46 -11.66
CA VAL A 66 -11.02 0.42 -11.79
C VAL A 66 -12.21 0.67 -10.88
N VAL A 67 -12.00 1.31 -9.72
CA VAL A 67 -13.09 1.76 -8.85
C VAL A 67 -13.78 3.02 -9.40
N GLY A 68 -13.17 3.72 -10.37
CA GLY A 68 -13.70 4.95 -10.96
C GLY A 68 -13.48 6.21 -10.12
N ARG A 69 -12.46 6.21 -9.25
CA ARG A 69 -12.07 7.39 -8.44
C ARG A 69 -10.91 8.13 -9.12
N LEU A 70 -10.76 9.41 -8.81
CA LEU A 70 -9.61 10.20 -9.25
C LEU A 70 -8.31 9.47 -8.92
N ILE A 71 -7.47 9.30 -9.93
CA ILE A 71 -6.16 8.66 -9.78
C ILE A 71 -5.19 9.58 -9.02
N PRO A 72 -4.30 9.04 -8.17
CA PRO A 72 -3.28 9.82 -7.47
C PRO A 72 -2.12 10.16 -8.41
N ALA A 73 -2.40 10.90 -9.47
CA ALA A 73 -1.42 11.39 -10.44
C ALA A 73 -1.91 12.72 -11.05
N GLY A 74 -0.98 13.62 -11.36
CA GLY A 74 -1.29 14.93 -11.95
C GLY A 74 -2.31 15.71 -11.12
N THR A 75 -3.38 16.17 -11.75
CA THR A 75 -4.47 16.94 -11.11
C THR A 75 -5.22 16.18 -10.01
N GLY A 76 -5.16 14.84 -10.03
CA GLY A 76 -5.75 14.02 -8.97
C GLY A 76 -4.93 13.96 -7.68
N MET A 77 -3.65 14.41 -7.68
CA MET A 77 -2.83 14.45 -6.47
C MET A 77 -3.39 15.43 -5.43
N GLU A 78 -3.82 16.62 -5.83
CA GLU A 78 -4.38 17.59 -4.87
C GLU A 78 -5.62 17.06 -4.14
N TYR A 79 -6.44 16.27 -4.83
CA TYR A 79 -7.61 15.62 -4.25
C TYR A 79 -7.20 14.58 -3.21
N HIS A 80 -6.20 13.75 -3.52
CA HIS A 80 -5.68 12.74 -2.60
C HIS A 80 -4.95 13.36 -1.41
N ASP A 81 -4.19 14.44 -1.61
CA ASP A 81 -3.47 15.15 -0.56
C ASP A 81 -4.43 15.82 0.43
N LYS A 82 -5.49 16.48 -0.06
CA LYS A 82 -6.56 17.05 0.79
C LYS A 82 -7.27 15.96 1.59
N MET A 83 -7.56 14.81 0.99
CA MET A 83 -8.18 13.67 1.67
C MET A 83 -7.25 13.04 2.72
N ARG A 84 -5.95 12.98 2.45
CA ARG A 84 -4.94 12.50 3.39
C ARG A 84 -4.84 13.42 4.60
N SER A 85 -4.79 14.74 4.39
CA SER A 85 -4.76 15.73 5.47
C SER A 85 -6.03 15.69 6.32
N LYS A 86 -7.21 15.54 5.71
CA LYS A 86 -8.49 15.37 6.44
C LYS A 86 -8.54 14.11 7.30
N ARG A 87 -7.97 12.99 6.82
CA ARG A 87 -7.86 11.76 7.63
C ARG A 87 -6.94 11.96 8.84
N ILE A 88 -5.86 12.71 8.67
CA ILE A 88 -4.91 12.98 9.75
C ILE A 88 -5.55 13.90 10.79
N SER A 89 -6.25 14.96 10.37
CA SER A 89 -6.93 15.86 11.32
C SER A 89 -8.03 15.15 12.11
N SER A 90 -8.83 14.28 11.48
CA SER A 90 -9.87 13.51 12.19
C SER A 90 -9.33 12.54 13.25
N ILE A 91 -8.08 12.11 13.11
CA ILE A 91 -7.43 11.21 14.08
C ILE A 91 -6.93 12.01 15.29
N ASP A 92 -6.43 13.22 15.08
CA ASP A 92 -6.01 14.14 16.16
C ASP A 92 -7.21 14.60 17.00
N ASP A 93 -8.36 14.87 16.37
CA ASP A 93 -9.61 15.24 17.07
C ASP A 93 -10.23 14.08 17.89
N SER A 94 -9.76 12.84 17.69
CA SER A 94 -10.26 11.63 18.37
C SER A 94 -9.33 11.13 19.48
N ILE A 95 -8.21 11.82 19.76
CA ILE A 95 -7.23 11.48 20.79
C ILE A 95 -7.38 12.39 22.01
#